data_AF-A0A2K1P6V6-F1
#
_entry.id   AF-A0A2K1P6V6-F1
#
_cell.length_a   1.000
_cell.length_b   1.000
_cell.length_c   1.000
_cell.angle_alpha   90.00
_cell.angle_beta   90.00
_cell.angle_gamma   90.00
#
_symmetry.space_group_name_H-M   'P 1'
#
loop_
_entity.id
_entity.type
_entity.pdbx_description
1 polymer ?
#
loop_
_entity_poly.entity_id
_entity_poly.type
_entity_poly.pdbx_seq_one_letter_code
_entity_poly.pdbx_strand_id
1 'polypeptide(L)'
;MFKIVSKIVLFSTLIILLFGCQYDVDSDVNFQIEIPSKISPNIPLVIKTNFQYENVEIMLDGDEISPSSFMNVEETEEQGEGAINSNGIYLKNLHDGVYKINIRFLDRKDRIITEFATNITFDLTPPKPSYFHQELSAGDLNLEYKVDEEDFSMVCLYYNDTKLASSNSFQDSFSIKLEKDSGIKSYILQFKDDVENTYNHTIEINTDVDKPPVINSDIVKVNLFSEIDTNISDDWDDNFFVLIDDGNGVKYPSDLLLSQTTDATMIVFDSYKNKTEKFVTFNVDKQIPTSPEITTRLISEDLDYISWRYDPNYRNYIIERYDEIFGWKKVFEEKNTFLKNPNYDIIFVRKVTKNGTYGLPSDPIITLSEAFVPYASGTISKIDKNLFLPQINTPFVISSDILIPKEKTLLVESGNEIRLYNGAAVLVEGVMFLMPGIDKTRIFGEGEIVLNGGTVIAYDTDFENIKFTGKGKLIFIKNSTLDKYSSIDTKNTERICLYDSSLFNYVKITNSSGVYIDNTYLKEISLNNVAESLFKNSTIDLFNSSINSRTIMETSTIKLMNIETFSFINIIDTKIERPNIGEYSIFLQRE
;
A
#
# COMPACT_ATOMS: atom_id res chain seq x y z
N MET A 1 34.80 -104.82 54.33
CA MET A 1 36.02 -104.00 54.18
C MET A 1 36.51 -104.28 52.76
N PHE A 2 36.43 -103.46 51.71
CA PHE A 2 36.20 -102.02 51.43
C PHE A 2 35.04 -101.92 50.41
N LYS A 3 33.90 -101.26 50.66
CA LYS A 3 33.61 -99.81 50.67
C LYS A 3 34.04 -99.02 49.42
N ILE A 4 33.02 -98.68 48.61
CA ILE A 4 32.71 -97.31 48.14
C ILE A 4 33.85 -96.61 47.38
N VAL A 5 34.04 -96.92 46.09
CA VAL A 5 34.64 -95.97 45.11
C VAL A 5 34.08 -96.15 43.69
N SER A 6 33.47 -97.28 43.33
CA SER A 6 33.08 -97.57 41.93
C SER A 6 31.74 -96.98 41.44
N LYS A 7 31.09 -96.05 42.18
CA LYS A 7 29.77 -95.48 41.78
C LYS A 7 29.68 -93.96 41.74
N ILE A 8 30.78 -93.22 41.97
CA ILE A 8 30.73 -91.75 42.08
C ILE A 8 31.40 -91.01 40.90
N VAL A 9 32.24 -91.68 40.10
CA VAL A 9 32.98 -91.01 39.00
C VAL A 9 32.26 -91.10 37.64
N LEU A 10 31.31 -92.04 37.45
CA LEU A 10 30.50 -92.11 36.22
C LEU A 10 29.22 -91.25 36.25
N PHE A 11 28.79 -90.84 37.45
CA PHE A 11 27.58 -90.00 37.63
C PHE A 11 27.87 -88.50 37.58
N SER A 12 29.14 -88.10 37.71
CA SER A 12 29.57 -86.69 37.70
C SER A 12 29.85 -86.16 36.28
N THR A 13 30.18 -87.02 35.31
CA THR A 13 30.35 -86.62 33.90
C THR A 13 29.06 -86.67 33.06
N LEU A 14 27.99 -87.33 33.55
CA LEU A 14 26.69 -87.35 32.85
C LEU A 14 25.74 -86.22 33.28
N ILE A 15 25.97 -85.61 34.46
CA ILE A 15 25.16 -84.48 34.96
C ILE A 15 25.61 -83.13 34.37
N ILE A 16 26.85 -83.01 33.88
CA ILE A 16 27.35 -81.79 33.21
C ILE A 16 26.84 -81.67 31.76
N LEU A 17 26.24 -82.73 31.19
CA LEU A 17 25.62 -82.71 29.86
C LEU A 17 24.09 -82.61 29.87
N LEU A 18 23.44 -82.61 31.04
CA LEU A 18 21.97 -82.67 31.14
C LEU A 18 21.29 -81.56 31.97
N PHE A 19 22.03 -80.65 32.61
CA PHE A 19 21.45 -79.44 33.21
C PHE A 19 22.44 -78.27 33.10
N GLY A 20 22.15 -77.29 32.23
CA GLY A 20 22.96 -76.07 32.14
C GLY A 20 22.90 -75.26 30.85
N CYS A 21 22.04 -75.58 29.87
CA CYS A 21 21.56 -74.56 28.92
C CYS A 21 20.25 -73.98 29.46
N GLN A 22 20.34 -73.28 30.60
CA GLN A 22 19.40 -72.19 30.86
C GLN A 22 20.07 -70.94 30.31
N TYR A 23 19.75 -70.64 29.05
CA TYR A 23 19.80 -69.25 28.61
C TYR A 23 18.81 -68.51 29.50
N ASP A 24 19.32 -67.66 30.38
CA ASP A 24 18.57 -66.53 30.90
C ASP A 24 18.01 -65.76 29.70
N VAL A 25 16.72 -65.92 29.42
CA VAL A 25 15.95 -65.01 28.56
C VAL A 25 15.30 -64.00 29.50
N ASP A 26 16.16 -63.23 30.16
CA ASP A 26 15.82 -61.97 30.83
C ASP A 26 16.87 -60.92 30.43
N SER A 27 17.33 -60.99 29.18
CA SER A 27 17.74 -59.76 28.51
C SER A 27 16.46 -59.06 28.08
N ASP A 28 16.16 -57.91 28.67
CA ASP A 28 15.18 -56.96 28.16
C ASP A 28 15.59 -56.55 26.73
N VAL A 29 15.26 -57.38 25.75
CA VAL A 29 15.42 -57.06 24.33
C VAL A 29 14.30 -56.08 24.02
N ASN A 30 14.66 -54.80 23.95
CA ASN A 30 13.70 -53.74 23.68
C ASN A 30 13.37 -53.72 22.18
N PHE A 31 12.33 -54.46 21.78
CA PHE A 31 11.81 -54.46 20.42
C PHE A 31 11.14 -53.11 20.13
N GLN A 32 11.67 -52.38 19.16
CA GLN A 32 11.07 -51.15 18.65
C GLN A 32 10.34 -51.47 17.36
N ILE A 33 9.04 -51.14 17.33
CA ILE A 33 8.15 -51.33 16.19
C ILE A 33 7.47 -49.99 15.94
N GLU A 34 7.69 -49.42 14.76
CA GLU A 34 7.05 -48.17 14.33
C GLU A 34 6.17 -48.45 13.12
N ILE A 35 4.92 -48.01 13.19
CA ILE A 35 3.98 -48.01 12.08
C ILE A 35 3.30 -46.63 11.97
N PRO A 36 2.83 -46.20 10.79
CA PRO A 36 2.04 -44.98 10.65
C PRO A 36 0.73 -45.05 11.45
N SER A 37 0.34 -43.94 12.06
CA SER A 37 -0.92 -43.82 12.83
C SER A 37 -2.15 -43.60 11.95
N LYS A 38 -1.96 -43.08 10.73
CA LYS A 38 -2.99 -42.82 9.72
C LYS A 38 -2.51 -43.34 8.38
N ILE A 39 -3.39 -43.99 7.62
CA ILE A 39 -3.11 -44.59 6.31
C ILE A 39 -4.30 -44.42 5.37
N SER A 40 -4.08 -44.60 4.07
CA SER A 40 -5.11 -44.52 3.04
C SER A 40 -4.80 -45.53 1.92
N PRO A 41 -5.64 -45.67 0.90
CA PRO A 41 -5.25 -46.40 -0.32
C PRO A 41 -4.03 -45.81 -1.03
N ASN A 42 -3.65 -44.57 -0.71
CA ASN A 42 -2.55 -43.83 -1.33
C ASN A 42 -1.27 -43.85 -0.47
N ILE A 43 -1.39 -44.02 0.85
CA ILE A 43 -0.25 -44.19 1.76
C ILE A 43 -0.24 -45.61 2.34
N PRO A 44 0.80 -46.42 2.04
CA PRO A 44 0.86 -47.78 2.51
C PRO A 44 1.20 -47.87 4.01
N LEU A 45 0.80 -48.98 4.64
CA LEU A 45 1.30 -49.39 5.94
C LEU A 45 2.77 -49.81 5.81
N VAL A 46 3.67 -49.03 6.41
CA VAL A 46 5.11 -49.33 6.49
C VAL A 46 5.44 -49.75 7.92
N ILE A 47 6.07 -50.91 8.08
CA ILE A 47 6.45 -51.45 9.38
C ILE A 47 7.96 -51.37 9.51
N LYS A 48 8.45 -50.57 10.47
CA LYS A 48 9.88 -50.46 10.78
C LYS A 48 10.15 -51.18 12.09
N THR A 49 11.21 -51.98 12.12
CA THR A 49 11.61 -52.74 13.31
C THR A 49 13.11 -52.66 13.54
N ASN A 50 13.55 -52.87 14.79
CA ASN A 50 14.97 -52.97 15.15
C ASN A 50 15.47 -54.43 15.27
N PHE A 51 14.69 -55.40 14.79
CA PHE A 51 14.99 -56.83 14.87
C PHE A 51 14.65 -57.53 13.56
N GLN A 52 15.25 -58.70 13.31
CA GLN A 52 14.99 -59.47 12.10
C GLN A 52 13.82 -60.43 12.29
N TYR A 53 12.98 -60.54 11.26
CA TYR A 53 11.88 -61.48 11.14
C TYR A 53 11.82 -62.00 9.70
N GLU A 54 11.12 -63.11 9.48
CA GLU A 54 11.03 -63.75 8.16
C GLU A 54 9.62 -63.67 7.58
N ASN A 55 8.59 -63.67 8.43
CA ASN A 55 7.20 -63.50 8.00
C ASN A 55 6.42 -62.62 8.99
N VAL A 56 5.32 -62.03 8.52
CA VAL A 56 4.43 -61.19 9.30
C VAL A 56 2.97 -61.57 9.04
N GLU A 57 2.22 -61.84 10.11
CA GLU A 57 0.75 -61.95 10.05
C GLU A 57 0.12 -60.64 10.53
N ILE A 58 -0.79 -60.09 9.72
CA ILE A 58 -1.51 -58.85 10.04
C ILE A 58 -3.01 -59.13 10.14
N MET A 59 -3.60 -58.73 11.26
CA MET A 59 -5.03 -58.84 11.55
C MET A 59 -5.62 -57.45 11.79
N LEU A 60 -6.82 -57.20 11.28
CA LEU A 60 -7.60 -55.98 11.55
C LEU A 60 -8.87 -56.37 12.31
N ASP A 61 -9.11 -55.72 13.45
CA ASP A 61 -10.26 -55.96 14.34
C ASP A 61 -10.48 -57.43 14.76
N GLY A 62 -9.42 -58.23 14.71
CA GLY A 62 -9.44 -59.65 15.08
C GLY A 62 -9.70 -60.60 13.92
N ASP A 63 -9.99 -60.10 12.71
CA ASP A 63 -10.11 -60.91 11.50
C ASP A 63 -8.80 -60.91 10.70
N GLU A 64 -8.46 -62.08 10.16
CA GLU A 64 -7.33 -62.26 9.25
C GLU A 64 -7.66 -61.58 7.91
N ILE A 65 -6.82 -60.63 7.50
CA ILE A 65 -7.08 -59.85 6.28
C ILE A 65 -6.96 -60.78 5.08
N SER A 66 -8.01 -60.85 4.25
CA SER A 66 -7.98 -61.67 3.04
C SER A 66 -6.80 -61.30 2.14
N PRO A 67 -6.09 -62.27 1.53
CA PRO A 67 -4.98 -62.03 0.60
C PRO A 67 -5.32 -61.09 -0.56
N SER A 68 -6.61 -60.97 -0.92
CA SER A 68 -7.13 -60.05 -1.95
C SER A 68 -7.05 -58.56 -1.57
N SER A 69 -6.77 -58.24 -0.32
CA SER A 69 -6.63 -56.87 0.17
C SER A 69 -5.20 -56.33 0.09
N PHE A 70 -4.25 -57.16 -0.37
CA PHE A 70 -2.85 -56.81 -0.60
C PHE A 70 -2.57 -56.61 -2.09
N MET A 71 -1.87 -55.53 -2.46
CA MET A 71 -1.09 -55.49 -3.71
C MET A 71 0.39 -55.56 -3.34
N ASN A 72 1.05 -56.69 -3.67
CA ASN A 72 2.51 -56.74 -3.70
C ASN A 72 2.97 -56.06 -5.00
N VAL A 73 3.80 -55.04 -4.89
CA VAL A 73 4.51 -54.47 -6.04
C VAL A 73 5.53 -55.51 -6.50
N GLU A 74 5.53 -55.82 -7.81
CA GLU A 74 6.37 -56.86 -8.43
C GLU A 74 7.84 -56.75 -8.00
N GLU A 75 8.41 -57.91 -7.65
CA GLU A 75 9.83 -58.10 -7.34
C GLU A 75 10.68 -57.65 -8.54
N THR A 76 11.46 -56.59 -8.37
CA THR A 76 12.62 -56.36 -9.24
C THR A 76 13.78 -57.12 -8.64
N GLU A 77 14.24 -58.13 -9.38
CA GLU A 77 15.38 -58.98 -9.07
C GLU A 77 16.64 -58.14 -8.89
N GLU A 78 17.08 -57.92 -7.64
CA GLU A 78 18.51 -57.84 -7.32
C GLU A 78 18.75 -58.27 -5.87
N GLN A 79 19.47 -59.38 -5.73
CA GLN A 79 19.66 -60.13 -4.50
C GLN A 79 20.55 -59.39 -3.48
N GLY A 80 20.07 -59.33 -2.23
CA GLY A 80 20.85 -59.04 -1.03
C GLY A 80 20.12 -59.59 0.20
N GLU A 81 20.77 -60.49 0.95
CA GLU A 81 20.22 -61.25 2.07
C GLU A 81 19.58 -60.38 3.18
N GLY A 82 18.37 -60.77 3.61
CA GLY A 82 17.92 -60.56 4.98
C GLY A 82 17.12 -59.29 5.29
N ALA A 83 16.08 -58.99 4.50
CA ALA A 83 14.86 -58.32 4.93
C ALA A 83 13.83 -58.46 3.81
N ILE A 84 12.58 -58.80 4.12
CA ILE A 84 11.48 -58.32 3.27
C ILE A 84 11.53 -56.80 3.40
N ASN A 85 12.20 -56.13 2.46
CA ASN A 85 12.08 -54.68 2.33
C ASN A 85 10.60 -54.41 2.09
N SER A 86 9.94 -53.89 3.12
CA SER A 86 8.55 -53.49 3.08
C SER A 86 8.38 -52.40 2.02
N ASN A 87 8.05 -52.77 0.78
CA ASN A 87 7.60 -51.84 -0.26
C ASN A 87 6.21 -51.23 0.07
N GLY A 88 5.81 -51.24 1.34
CA GLY A 88 4.52 -50.80 1.83
C GLY A 88 3.42 -51.82 1.60
N ILE A 89 2.52 -51.96 2.57
CA ILE A 89 1.30 -52.76 2.46
C ILE A 89 0.13 -51.81 2.18
N TYR A 90 -0.40 -51.83 0.96
CA TYR A 90 -1.58 -51.05 0.59
C TYR A 90 -2.85 -51.80 0.99
N LEU A 91 -3.58 -51.27 1.97
CA LEU A 91 -4.88 -51.81 2.38
C LEU A 91 -5.98 -51.23 1.49
N LYS A 92 -6.81 -52.12 0.91
CA LYS A 92 -7.95 -51.76 0.06
C LYS A 92 -9.26 -52.30 0.64
N ASN A 93 -10.38 -51.70 0.23
CA ASN A 93 -11.75 -52.10 0.60
C ASN A 93 -12.10 -51.97 2.10
N LEU A 94 -11.40 -51.10 2.84
CA LEU A 94 -11.79 -50.69 4.18
C LEU A 94 -12.71 -49.46 4.10
N HIS A 95 -13.51 -49.20 5.13
CA HIS A 95 -14.26 -47.94 5.29
C HIS A 95 -13.48 -46.97 6.17
N ASP A 96 -13.83 -45.68 6.16
CA ASP A 96 -13.22 -44.71 7.07
C ASP A 96 -13.45 -45.08 8.52
N GLY A 97 -12.40 -45.01 9.33
CA GLY A 97 -12.51 -45.27 10.75
C GLY A 97 -11.21 -45.72 11.40
N VAL A 98 -11.30 -45.96 12.70
CA VAL A 98 -10.19 -46.47 13.51
C VAL A 98 -10.29 -47.98 13.60
N TYR A 99 -9.25 -48.67 13.16
CA TYR A 99 -9.12 -50.13 13.19
C TYR A 99 -8.04 -50.52 14.19
N LYS A 100 -8.27 -51.61 14.93
CA LYS A 100 -7.23 -52.22 15.75
C LYS A 100 -6.39 -53.15 14.89
N ILE A 101 -5.13 -52.81 14.68
CA ILE A 101 -4.17 -53.66 13.98
C ILE A 101 -3.42 -54.52 14.99
N ASN A 102 -3.37 -55.83 14.74
CA ASN A 102 -2.47 -56.74 15.44
C ASN A 102 -1.49 -57.33 14.43
N ILE A 103 -0.20 -57.24 14.74
CA ILE A 103 0.90 -57.71 13.90
C ILE A 103 1.67 -58.77 14.69
N ARG A 104 1.82 -59.97 14.12
CA ARG A 104 2.68 -61.02 14.67
C ARG A 104 3.92 -61.18 13.80
N PHE A 105 5.09 -61.12 14.42
CA PHE A 105 6.37 -61.30 13.73
C PHE A 105 6.85 -62.74 13.95
N LEU A 106 7.17 -63.43 12.86
CA LEU A 106 7.48 -64.87 12.85
C LEU A 106 8.91 -65.14 12.40
N ASP A 107 9.54 -66.16 12.97
CA ASP A 107 10.84 -66.69 12.52
C ASP A 107 10.71 -67.76 11.41
N ARG A 108 11.84 -68.29 10.93
CA ARG A 108 11.89 -69.35 9.88
C ARG A 108 11.13 -70.64 10.21
N LYS A 109 10.70 -70.83 11.47
CA LYS A 109 9.97 -72.02 11.94
C LYS A 109 8.52 -71.68 12.32
N ASP A 110 8.01 -70.54 11.84
CA ASP A 110 6.68 -70.01 12.15
C ASP A 110 6.46 -69.82 13.66
N ARG A 111 7.52 -69.50 14.41
CA ARG A 111 7.40 -69.17 15.84
C ARG A 111 7.28 -67.68 16.01
N ILE A 112 6.33 -67.26 16.85
CA ILE A 112 6.13 -65.86 17.20
C ILE A 112 7.37 -65.35 17.94
N ILE A 113 8.03 -64.35 17.34
CA ILE A 113 9.12 -63.58 17.93
C ILE A 113 8.53 -62.57 18.90
N THR A 114 7.55 -61.78 18.44
CA THR A 114 6.82 -60.78 19.22
C THR A 114 5.48 -60.46 18.55
N GLU A 115 4.56 -59.87 19.31
CA GLU A 115 3.30 -59.33 18.82
C GLU A 115 3.25 -57.82 19.09
N PHE A 116 2.59 -57.07 18.20
CA PHE A 116 2.36 -55.64 18.34
C PHE A 116 0.92 -55.31 18.02
N ALA A 117 0.27 -54.56 18.90
CA ALA A 117 -1.13 -54.17 18.76
C ALA A 117 -1.26 -52.67 18.95
N THR A 118 -1.89 -51.99 17.99
CA THR A 118 -2.19 -50.56 18.09
C THR A 118 -3.46 -50.23 17.31
N ASN A 119 -3.87 -48.97 17.33
CA ASN A 119 -4.92 -48.45 16.48
C ASN A 119 -4.31 -47.72 15.29
N ILE A 120 -4.93 -47.89 14.12
CA ILE A 120 -4.65 -47.11 12.91
C ILE A 120 -5.94 -46.47 12.43
N THR A 121 -5.87 -45.23 11.96
CA THR A 121 -6.98 -44.58 11.27
C THR A 121 -6.84 -44.83 9.78
N PHE A 122 -7.84 -45.46 9.17
CA PHE A 122 -7.95 -45.56 7.71
C PHE A 122 -8.84 -44.44 7.21
N ASP A 123 -8.35 -43.69 6.23
CA ASP A 123 -9.02 -42.50 5.71
C ASP A 123 -9.04 -42.50 4.18
N LEU A 124 -10.25 -42.34 3.64
CA LEU A 124 -10.60 -42.28 2.22
C LEU A 124 -11.22 -40.94 1.83
N THR A 125 -11.52 -40.07 2.78
CA THR A 125 -12.27 -38.84 2.52
C THR A 125 -11.29 -37.72 2.17
N PRO A 126 -11.25 -37.24 0.91
CA PRO A 126 -10.36 -36.15 0.56
C PRO A 126 -10.88 -34.81 1.11
N PRO A 127 -9.99 -33.86 1.41
CA PRO A 127 -10.39 -32.60 2.01
C PRO A 127 -11.06 -31.70 1.00
N LYS A 128 -12.24 -31.19 1.33
CA LYS A 128 -13.03 -30.31 0.48
C LYS A 128 -13.02 -28.88 1.02
N PRO A 129 -12.93 -27.87 0.14
CA PRO A 129 -13.07 -26.50 0.56
C PRO A 129 -14.49 -26.24 1.08
N SER A 130 -14.59 -25.64 2.26
CA SER A 130 -15.85 -25.13 2.82
C SER A 130 -16.28 -23.82 2.18
N TYR A 131 -15.33 -23.09 1.60
CA TYR A 131 -15.56 -21.90 0.79
C TYR A 131 -14.64 -21.89 -0.43
N PHE A 132 -15.19 -21.48 -1.56
CA PHE A 132 -14.44 -21.26 -2.79
C PHE A 132 -15.04 -20.08 -3.55
N HIS A 133 -14.19 -19.15 -3.98
CA HIS A 133 -14.57 -17.99 -4.79
C HIS A 133 -13.62 -17.86 -5.97
N GLN A 134 -14.21 -17.56 -7.13
CA GLN A 134 -13.52 -17.36 -8.39
C GLN A 134 -13.95 -16.02 -8.97
N GLU A 135 -12.98 -15.19 -9.31
CA GLU A 135 -13.17 -13.90 -9.96
C GLU A 135 -12.13 -13.70 -11.06
N LEU A 136 -12.55 -13.20 -12.21
CA LEU A 136 -11.64 -12.69 -13.23
C LEU A 136 -11.78 -11.17 -13.21
N SER A 137 -10.70 -10.47 -12.92
CA SER A 137 -10.71 -9.00 -12.84
C SER A 137 -9.44 -8.43 -13.46
N ALA A 138 -9.59 -7.49 -14.39
CA ALA A 138 -8.47 -6.83 -15.09
C ALA A 138 -7.45 -7.82 -15.69
N GLY A 139 -7.93 -8.96 -16.20
CA GLY A 139 -7.12 -10.03 -16.79
C GLY A 139 -6.46 -10.97 -15.78
N ASP A 140 -6.64 -10.77 -14.48
CA ASP A 140 -6.13 -11.65 -13.43
C ASP A 140 -7.25 -12.57 -12.90
N LEU A 141 -7.04 -13.88 -13.00
CA LEU A 141 -7.88 -14.89 -12.38
C LEU A 141 -7.50 -15.04 -10.91
N ASN A 142 -8.39 -14.61 -10.04
CA ASN A 142 -8.28 -14.71 -8.59
C ASN A 142 -9.12 -15.88 -8.07
N LEU A 143 -8.46 -16.76 -7.31
CA LEU A 143 -9.04 -17.99 -6.75
C LEU A 143 -8.82 -17.97 -5.25
N GLU A 144 -9.89 -17.84 -4.47
CA GLU A 144 -9.84 -17.85 -3.01
C GLU A 144 -10.51 -19.12 -2.47
N TYR A 145 -9.93 -19.73 -1.45
CA TYR A 145 -10.48 -20.92 -0.82
C TYR A 145 -10.33 -20.90 0.70
N LYS A 146 -11.17 -21.68 1.37
CA LYS A 146 -11.04 -22.05 2.78
C LYS A 146 -11.35 -23.53 2.96
N VAL A 147 -10.56 -24.21 3.78
CA VAL A 147 -10.74 -25.61 4.19
C VAL A 147 -10.87 -25.65 5.71
N ASP A 148 -11.87 -26.35 6.22
CA ASP A 148 -12.11 -26.51 7.67
C ASP A 148 -11.73 -27.92 8.17
N GLU A 149 -11.26 -28.80 7.29
CA GLU A 149 -10.88 -30.18 7.60
C GLU A 149 -9.47 -30.23 8.21
N GLU A 150 -9.34 -30.76 9.44
CA GLU A 150 -8.10 -30.71 10.24
C GLU A 150 -6.91 -31.44 9.63
N ASP A 151 -7.19 -32.42 8.77
CA ASP A 151 -6.19 -33.22 8.06
C ASP A 151 -5.79 -32.64 6.70
N PHE A 152 -6.30 -31.47 6.32
CA PHE A 152 -5.82 -30.73 5.17
C PHE A 152 -4.30 -30.51 5.25
N SER A 153 -3.61 -30.80 4.15
CA SER A 153 -2.15 -30.69 4.06
C SER A 153 -1.73 -29.59 3.08
N MET A 154 -2.27 -29.61 1.86
CA MET A 154 -1.93 -28.63 0.84
C MET A 154 -2.99 -28.51 -0.24
N VAL A 155 -2.97 -27.39 -0.96
CA VAL A 155 -3.62 -27.23 -2.24
C VAL A 155 -2.58 -26.92 -3.32
N CYS A 156 -2.77 -27.48 -4.51
CA CYS A 156 -1.95 -27.22 -5.68
C CYS A 156 -2.83 -26.75 -6.84
N LEU A 157 -2.43 -25.68 -7.52
CA LEU A 157 -3.04 -25.21 -8.76
C LEU A 157 -2.25 -25.75 -9.96
N TYR A 158 -2.96 -26.37 -10.91
CA TYR A 158 -2.40 -26.91 -12.14
C TYR A 158 -3.01 -26.30 -13.39
N TYR A 159 -2.21 -26.22 -14.44
CA TYR A 159 -2.62 -25.95 -15.82
C TYR A 159 -1.91 -26.93 -16.76
N ASN A 160 -2.65 -27.72 -17.54
CA ASN A 160 -2.11 -28.75 -18.44
C ASN A 160 -0.99 -29.59 -17.77
N ASP A 161 -1.31 -30.20 -16.62
CA ASP A 161 -0.40 -31.01 -15.77
C ASP A 161 0.80 -30.27 -15.15
N THR A 162 0.97 -28.98 -15.42
CA THR A 162 2.05 -28.17 -14.83
C THR A 162 1.56 -27.49 -13.56
N LYS A 163 2.26 -27.70 -12.44
CA LYS A 163 1.96 -27.00 -11.18
C LYS A 163 2.36 -25.53 -11.30
N LEU A 164 1.39 -24.63 -11.12
CA LEU A 164 1.61 -23.18 -11.16
C LEU A 164 1.88 -22.60 -9.77
N ALA A 165 1.12 -23.05 -8.77
CA ALA A 165 1.21 -22.56 -7.40
C ALA A 165 0.82 -23.66 -6.40
N SER A 166 1.19 -23.47 -5.13
CA SER A 166 0.75 -24.33 -4.03
C SER A 166 0.76 -23.57 -2.71
N SER A 167 -0.10 -23.99 -1.78
CA SER A 167 -0.17 -23.45 -0.43
C SER A 167 -0.53 -24.54 0.58
N ASN A 168 -0.04 -24.39 1.80
CA ASN A 168 -0.34 -25.27 2.94
C ASN A 168 -1.23 -24.56 3.98
N SER A 169 -1.77 -23.39 3.64
CA SER A 169 -2.66 -22.64 4.54
C SER A 169 -4.09 -23.15 4.40
N PHE A 170 -4.82 -23.23 5.51
CA PHE A 170 -6.25 -23.56 5.51
C PHE A 170 -7.10 -22.51 4.79
N GLN A 171 -6.58 -21.29 4.61
CA GLN A 171 -7.19 -20.22 3.83
C GLN A 171 -6.10 -19.47 3.07
N ASP A 172 -6.26 -19.32 1.76
CA ASP A 172 -5.32 -18.58 0.91
C ASP A 172 -5.96 -18.17 -0.42
N SER A 173 -5.23 -17.41 -1.23
CA SER A 173 -5.62 -17.06 -2.59
C SER A 173 -4.50 -17.24 -3.61
N PHE A 174 -4.89 -17.55 -4.84
CA PHE A 174 -4.01 -17.58 -6.01
C PHE A 174 -4.46 -16.51 -7.01
N SER A 175 -3.49 -15.81 -7.60
CA SER A 175 -3.74 -14.83 -8.67
C SER A 175 -2.92 -15.21 -9.89
N ILE A 176 -3.59 -15.37 -11.04
CA ILE A 176 -2.98 -15.86 -12.29
C ILE A 176 -3.31 -14.88 -13.40
N LYS A 177 -2.28 -14.29 -14.00
CA LYS A 177 -2.46 -13.43 -15.16
C LYS A 177 -2.83 -14.25 -16.40
N LEU A 178 -3.95 -13.91 -17.03
CA LEU A 178 -4.43 -14.54 -18.26
C LEU A 178 -4.12 -13.67 -19.47
N GLU A 179 -3.97 -14.34 -20.62
CA GLU A 179 -3.91 -13.68 -21.92
C GLU A 179 -5.29 -13.80 -22.58
N LYS A 180 -5.87 -12.65 -22.97
CA LYS A 180 -7.15 -12.58 -23.67
C LYS A 180 -7.05 -13.26 -25.05
N ASP A 181 -8.17 -13.75 -25.56
CA ASP A 181 -8.28 -14.38 -26.89
C ASP A 181 -7.39 -15.63 -27.09
N SER A 182 -7.07 -16.34 -26.00
CA SER A 182 -6.25 -17.55 -26.00
C SER A 182 -7.06 -18.86 -25.86
N GLY A 183 -8.37 -18.80 -26.10
CA GLY A 183 -9.31 -19.91 -26.06
C GLY A 183 -9.79 -20.29 -24.66
N ILE A 184 -10.30 -21.52 -24.53
CA ILE A 184 -10.73 -22.05 -23.23
C ILE A 184 -9.51 -22.55 -22.44
N LYS A 185 -9.33 -22.03 -21.23
CA LYS A 185 -8.32 -22.46 -20.26
C LYS A 185 -8.99 -23.28 -19.17
N SER A 186 -8.44 -24.46 -18.89
CA SER A 186 -8.90 -25.35 -17.82
C SER A 186 -7.81 -25.48 -16.76
N TYR A 187 -8.12 -25.04 -15.55
CA TYR A 187 -7.28 -25.13 -14.37
C TYR A 187 -7.83 -26.16 -13.40
N ILE A 188 -6.95 -26.79 -12.63
CA ILE A 188 -7.35 -27.75 -11.60
C ILE A 188 -6.77 -27.28 -10.26
N LEU A 189 -7.65 -26.98 -9.30
CA LEU A 189 -7.28 -26.88 -7.90
C LEU A 189 -7.38 -28.27 -7.27
N GLN A 190 -6.25 -28.82 -6.86
CA GLN A 190 -6.17 -30.11 -6.18
C GLN A 190 -5.88 -29.89 -4.70
N PHE A 191 -6.85 -30.23 -3.86
CA PHE A 191 -6.72 -30.25 -2.41
C PHE A 191 -6.26 -31.64 -1.96
N LYS A 192 -5.33 -31.69 -1.02
CA LYS A 192 -4.73 -32.91 -0.49
C LYS A 192 -4.77 -32.91 1.03
N ASP A 193 -5.05 -34.06 1.62
CA ASP A 193 -4.88 -34.30 3.06
C ASP A 193 -3.47 -34.79 3.40
N ASP A 194 -3.25 -35.07 4.68
CA ASP A 194 -2.03 -35.66 5.23
C ASP A 194 -1.79 -37.12 4.81
N VAL A 195 -2.76 -37.75 4.13
CA VAL A 195 -2.68 -39.12 3.61
C VAL A 195 -2.86 -39.23 2.09
N GLU A 196 -2.56 -38.16 1.36
CA GLU A 196 -2.57 -38.05 -0.11
C GLU A 196 -3.91 -38.41 -0.78
N ASN A 197 -5.05 -38.38 -0.09
CA ASN A 197 -6.34 -38.35 -0.75
C ASN A 197 -6.55 -36.97 -1.39
N THR A 198 -7.10 -36.96 -2.61
CA THR A 198 -7.19 -35.74 -3.41
C THR A 198 -8.63 -35.38 -3.77
N TYR A 199 -8.99 -34.10 -3.61
CA TYR A 199 -10.19 -33.52 -4.20
C TYR A 199 -9.78 -32.52 -5.30
N ASN A 200 -10.29 -32.73 -6.51
CA ASN A 200 -10.00 -31.86 -7.66
C ASN A 200 -11.21 -30.97 -7.96
N HIS A 201 -10.99 -29.66 -8.03
CA HIS A 201 -11.93 -28.66 -8.49
C HIS A 201 -11.48 -28.09 -9.83
N THR A 202 -12.26 -28.30 -10.89
CA THR A 202 -11.95 -27.84 -12.24
C THR A 202 -12.54 -26.45 -12.48
N ILE A 203 -11.73 -25.54 -13.00
CA ILE A 203 -12.08 -24.15 -13.32
C ILE A 203 -11.87 -23.95 -14.81
N GLU A 204 -12.95 -23.67 -15.53
CA GLU A 204 -12.90 -23.38 -16.96
C GLU A 204 -13.20 -21.91 -17.21
N ILE A 205 -12.30 -21.24 -17.94
CA ILE A 205 -12.45 -19.85 -18.36
C ILE A 205 -12.31 -19.78 -19.86
N ASN A 206 -13.33 -19.22 -20.52
CA ASN A 206 -13.23 -18.87 -21.93
C ASN A 206 -12.64 -17.47 -22.06
N THR A 207 -11.38 -17.37 -22.50
CA THR A 207 -10.70 -16.07 -22.59
C THR A 207 -11.11 -15.24 -23.81
N ASP A 208 -11.91 -15.82 -24.70
CA ASP A 208 -12.44 -15.15 -25.90
C ASP A 208 -13.77 -14.42 -25.58
N VAL A 209 -14.30 -14.63 -24.37
CA VAL A 209 -15.51 -13.96 -23.89
C VAL A 209 -15.10 -12.74 -23.09
N ASP A 210 -15.72 -11.63 -23.46
CA ASP A 210 -15.52 -10.32 -22.90
C ASP A 210 -16.87 -9.83 -22.39
N LYS A 211 -17.00 -9.70 -21.09
CA LYS A 211 -18.29 -9.30 -20.51
C LYS A 211 -18.36 -7.78 -20.46
N PRO A 212 -19.57 -7.19 -20.55
CA PRO A 212 -19.71 -5.77 -20.27
C PRO A 212 -19.28 -5.43 -18.84
N PRO A 213 -18.69 -4.24 -18.63
CA PRO A 213 -18.26 -3.79 -17.32
C PRO A 213 -19.44 -3.67 -16.36
N VAL A 214 -19.22 -3.80 -15.05
CA VAL A 214 -20.27 -3.72 -14.04
C VAL A 214 -20.08 -2.48 -13.18
N ILE A 215 -21.12 -1.63 -13.11
CA ILE A 215 -21.13 -0.43 -12.26
C ILE A 215 -21.64 -0.82 -10.86
N ASN A 216 -20.72 -0.99 -9.92
CA ASN A 216 -21.04 -1.42 -8.55
C ASN A 216 -21.56 -0.26 -7.68
N SER A 217 -21.26 0.98 -8.05
CA SER A 217 -21.63 2.15 -7.25
C SER A 217 -23.07 2.59 -7.52
N ASP A 218 -23.80 2.96 -6.46
CA ASP A 218 -25.10 3.63 -6.56
C ASP A 218 -24.96 5.16 -6.43
N ILE A 219 -23.94 5.60 -5.70
CA ILE A 219 -23.59 7.00 -5.51
C ILE A 219 -22.21 7.22 -6.11
N VAL A 220 -22.14 8.15 -7.06
CA VAL A 220 -20.92 8.56 -7.73
C VAL A 220 -20.49 9.92 -7.19
N LYS A 221 -19.24 10.05 -6.77
CA LYS A 221 -18.71 11.31 -6.25
C LYS A 221 -17.82 11.96 -7.29
N VAL A 222 -17.96 13.27 -7.44
CA VAL A 222 -17.19 14.06 -8.40
C VAL A 222 -16.52 15.23 -7.68
N ASN A 223 -15.20 15.28 -7.74
CA ASN A 223 -14.41 16.36 -7.15
C ASN A 223 -14.33 17.57 -8.10
N LEU A 224 -13.79 18.69 -7.62
CA LEU A 224 -13.73 19.91 -8.44
C LEU A 224 -12.78 19.82 -9.64
N PHE A 225 -11.91 18.81 -9.69
CA PHE A 225 -11.03 18.51 -10.82
C PHE A 225 -11.64 17.53 -11.83
N SER A 226 -12.95 17.27 -11.74
CA SER A 226 -13.69 16.34 -12.60
C SER A 226 -13.28 14.87 -12.45
N GLU A 227 -12.57 14.51 -11.38
CA GLU A 227 -12.28 13.11 -11.10
C GLU A 227 -13.52 12.46 -10.50
N ILE A 228 -13.82 11.25 -10.99
CA ILE A 228 -14.95 10.45 -10.51
C ILE A 228 -14.41 9.36 -9.59
N ASP A 229 -14.95 9.30 -8.37
CA ASP A 229 -14.80 8.15 -7.48
C ASP A 229 -16.00 7.22 -7.69
N THR A 230 -15.75 6.11 -8.38
CA THR A 230 -16.73 5.06 -8.70
C THR A 230 -16.04 3.70 -8.75
N ASN A 231 -16.73 2.69 -8.21
CA ASN A 231 -16.35 1.28 -8.33
C ASN A 231 -16.99 0.68 -9.59
N ILE A 232 -16.12 0.34 -10.56
CA ILE A 232 -16.43 -0.39 -11.79
C ILE A 232 -15.54 -1.63 -11.80
N SER A 233 -16.12 -2.79 -12.09
CA SER A 233 -15.39 -4.05 -12.24
C SER A 233 -15.60 -4.62 -13.63
N ASP A 234 -14.56 -5.19 -14.21
CA ASP A 234 -14.59 -5.85 -15.51
C ASP A 234 -13.60 -7.02 -15.52
N ASP A 235 -13.84 -8.00 -16.40
CA ASP A 235 -13.01 -9.20 -16.47
C ASP A 235 -11.65 -8.93 -17.13
N TRP A 236 -11.56 -8.01 -18.09
CA TRP A 236 -10.33 -7.74 -18.84
C TRP A 236 -9.79 -6.33 -18.67
N ASP A 237 -10.65 -5.35 -18.39
CA ASP A 237 -10.29 -3.94 -18.37
C ASP A 237 -10.19 -3.35 -16.95
N ASP A 238 -9.23 -2.44 -16.75
CA ASP A 238 -9.07 -1.63 -15.54
C ASP A 238 -9.25 -0.11 -15.81
N ASN A 239 -9.43 0.24 -17.09
CA ASN A 239 -9.60 1.60 -17.57
C ASN A 239 -10.88 1.72 -18.37
N PHE A 240 -11.76 2.63 -17.96
CA PHE A 240 -13.09 2.74 -18.52
C PHE A 240 -13.35 4.11 -19.14
N PHE A 241 -14.08 4.12 -20.25
CA PHE A 241 -14.64 5.34 -20.80
C PHE A 241 -16.03 5.59 -20.22
N VAL A 242 -16.17 6.72 -19.50
CA VAL A 242 -17.38 7.07 -18.77
C VAL A 242 -18.08 8.26 -19.43
N LEU A 243 -19.39 8.11 -19.67
CA LEU A 243 -20.29 9.16 -20.13
C LEU A 243 -21.51 9.25 -19.20
N ILE A 244 -22.15 10.41 -19.15
CA ILE A 244 -23.34 10.66 -18.33
C ILE A 244 -24.50 11.12 -19.23
N ASP A 245 -25.65 10.47 -19.11
CA ASP A 245 -26.90 10.90 -19.73
C ASP A 245 -27.88 11.41 -18.66
N ASP A 246 -28.08 12.72 -18.63
CA ASP A 246 -28.98 13.41 -17.71
C ASP A 246 -30.41 13.59 -18.26
N GLY A 247 -30.73 12.94 -19.38
CA GLY A 247 -32.00 13.05 -20.09
C GLY A 247 -32.09 14.24 -21.05
N ASN A 248 -31.18 15.21 -20.96
CA ASN A 248 -31.05 16.30 -21.94
C ASN A 248 -29.96 16.02 -22.98
N GLY A 249 -29.13 15.00 -22.76
CA GLY A 249 -28.11 14.54 -23.69
C GLY A 249 -26.95 13.83 -22.99
N VAL A 250 -26.12 13.17 -23.80
CA VAL A 250 -24.93 12.46 -23.33
C VAL A 250 -23.76 13.43 -23.24
N LYS A 251 -23.10 13.45 -22.08
CA LYS A 251 -22.10 14.44 -21.66
C LYS A 251 -20.89 13.76 -21.02
N TYR A 252 -19.80 14.52 -20.89
CA TYR A 252 -18.64 14.06 -20.13
C TYR A 252 -18.85 14.29 -18.64
N PRO A 253 -18.16 13.53 -17.76
CA PRO A 253 -18.19 13.75 -16.32
C PRO A 253 -17.90 15.19 -15.88
N SER A 254 -17.04 15.90 -16.60
CA SER A 254 -16.71 17.31 -16.35
C SER A 254 -17.92 18.23 -16.41
N ASP A 255 -18.91 17.89 -17.23
CA ASP A 255 -20.11 18.71 -17.40
C ASP A 255 -21.01 18.68 -16.15
N LEU A 256 -20.85 17.68 -15.27
CA LEU A 256 -21.53 17.64 -13.97
C LEU A 256 -21.12 18.80 -13.05
N LEU A 257 -19.97 19.44 -13.29
CA LEU A 257 -19.56 20.62 -12.55
C LEU A 257 -20.34 21.88 -12.96
N LEU A 258 -20.97 21.87 -14.15
CA LEU A 258 -21.72 22.99 -14.72
C LEU A 258 -23.20 23.00 -14.28
N SER A 259 -23.82 21.83 -14.11
CA SER A 259 -25.25 21.71 -13.76
C SER A 259 -25.48 20.89 -12.50
N GLN A 260 -26.52 21.23 -11.73
CA GLN A 260 -26.93 20.50 -10.52
C GLN A 260 -27.63 19.17 -10.83
N THR A 261 -27.04 18.35 -11.69
CA THR A 261 -27.56 17.01 -11.98
C THR A 261 -27.28 16.13 -10.76
N THR A 262 -28.33 15.79 -10.01
CA THR A 262 -28.23 14.92 -8.83
C THR A 262 -28.37 13.46 -9.18
N ASP A 263 -29.09 13.12 -10.25
CA ASP A 263 -29.31 11.74 -10.67
C ASP A 263 -29.25 11.68 -12.20
N ALA A 264 -28.55 10.70 -12.74
CA ALA A 264 -28.42 10.49 -14.18
C ALA A 264 -28.02 9.05 -14.49
N THR A 265 -28.14 8.66 -15.75
CA THR A 265 -27.65 7.37 -16.23
C THR A 265 -26.15 7.47 -16.51
N MET A 266 -25.36 6.73 -15.75
CA MET A 266 -23.94 6.53 -16.04
C MET A 266 -23.80 5.43 -17.09
N ILE A 267 -23.05 5.74 -18.14
CA ILE A 267 -22.76 4.86 -19.26
C ILE A 267 -21.26 4.57 -19.23
N VAL A 268 -20.91 3.29 -19.14
CA VAL A 268 -19.52 2.83 -19.05
C VAL A 268 -19.22 1.93 -20.23
N PHE A 269 -18.11 2.23 -20.90
CA PHE A 269 -17.52 1.39 -21.93
C PHE A 269 -16.17 0.86 -21.47
N ASP A 270 -15.92 -0.41 -21.77
CA ASP A 270 -14.61 -1.02 -21.68
C ASP A 270 -13.77 -0.71 -22.94
N SER A 271 -12.57 -1.29 -23.07
CA SER A 271 -11.70 -1.00 -24.21
C SER A 271 -12.16 -1.65 -25.52
N TYR A 272 -13.01 -2.67 -25.43
CA TYR A 272 -13.59 -3.43 -26.55
C TYR A 272 -14.98 -2.94 -26.96
N LYS A 273 -15.45 -1.87 -26.32
CA LYS A 273 -16.74 -1.19 -26.55
C LYS A 273 -17.95 -1.98 -26.06
N ASN A 274 -17.79 -2.97 -25.18
CA ASN A 274 -18.95 -3.45 -24.44
C ASN A 274 -19.42 -2.33 -23.50
N LYS A 275 -20.71 -2.36 -23.18
CA LYS A 275 -21.40 -1.21 -22.60
C LYS A 275 -22.30 -1.64 -21.47
N THR A 276 -22.25 -0.88 -20.39
CA THR A 276 -23.21 -0.96 -19.28
C THR A 276 -23.77 0.40 -18.96
N GLU A 277 -25.05 0.42 -18.60
CA GLU A 277 -25.76 1.61 -18.15
C GLU A 277 -26.34 1.35 -16.77
N LYS A 278 -26.21 2.33 -15.88
CA LYS A 278 -26.84 2.29 -14.56
C LYS A 278 -27.30 3.68 -14.15
N PHE A 279 -28.52 3.75 -13.64
CA PHE A 279 -29.02 4.97 -13.02
C PHE A 279 -28.36 5.16 -11.65
N VAL A 280 -27.70 6.31 -11.44
CA VAL A 280 -26.90 6.58 -10.25
C VAL A 280 -27.15 8.00 -9.74
N THR A 281 -26.87 8.22 -8.46
CA THR A 281 -26.90 9.54 -7.82
C THR A 281 -25.52 10.17 -7.83
N PHE A 282 -25.39 11.43 -8.25
CA PHE A 282 -24.16 12.20 -8.28
C PHE A 282 -24.05 13.16 -7.09
N ASN A 283 -22.91 13.08 -6.39
CA ASN A 283 -22.49 14.07 -5.42
C ASN A 283 -21.31 14.87 -5.97
N VAL A 284 -21.56 16.14 -6.27
CA VAL A 284 -20.57 17.02 -6.91
C VAL A 284 -20.13 18.11 -5.94
N ASP A 285 -18.82 18.35 -5.86
CA ASP A 285 -18.29 19.47 -5.09
C ASP A 285 -18.63 20.83 -5.71
N LYS A 286 -18.87 21.81 -4.84
CA LYS A 286 -19.34 23.15 -5.25
C LYS A 286 -18.42 24.30 -4.89
N GLN A 287 -17.45 24.08 -4.02
CA GLN A 287 -16.60 25.15 -3.50
C GLN A 287 -15.26 24.59 -3.06
N ILE A 288 -14.21 25.40 -3.18
CA ILE A 288 -12.88 25.09 -2.66
C ILE A 288 -12.96 25.14 -1.13
N PRO A 289 -12.60 24.05 -0.42
CA PRO A 289 -12.52 24.09 1.03
C PRO A 289 -11.52 25.14 1.50
N THR A 290 -11.94 25.94 2.49
CA THR A 290 -11.10 27.00 3.05
C THR A 290 -9.92 26.41 3.83
N SER A 291 -8.85 27.20 3.95
CA SER A 291 -7.68 26.85 4.74
C SER A 291 -8.07 26.57 6.20
N PRO A 292 -7.59 25.48 6.83
CA PRO A 292 -7.75 25.27 8.28
C PRO A 292 -7.01 26.34 9.08
N GLU A 293 -7.66 26.89 10.11
CA GLU A 293 -7.03 27.78 11.08
C GLU A 293 -6.27 26.95 12.12
N ILE A 294 -4.94 26.86 12.00
CA ILE A 294 -4.08 26.19 12.98
C ILE A 294 -3.87 27.04 14.23
N THR A 295 -3.77 26.40 15.39
CA THR A 295 -3.63 27.10 16.68
C THR A 295 -2.19 27.55 16.96
N THR A 296 -1.19 26.84 16.43
CA THR A 296 0.22 27.15 16.65
C THR A 296 1.05 26.78 15.41
N ARG A 297 1.94 27.69 15.00
CA ARG A 297 2.79 27.57 13.80
C ARG A 297 4.19 27.04 14.09
N LEU A 298 4.75 27.37 15.26
CA LEU A 298 6.06 26.91 15.72
C LEU A 298 5.86 26.05 16.96
N ILE A 299 6.25 24.78 16.89
CA ILE A 299 6.08 23.83 18.00
C ILE A 299 7.42 23.20 18.38
N SER A 300 7.55 22.84 19.66
CA SER A 300 8.65 21.98 20.13
C SER A 300 8.36 20.52 19.78
N GLU A 301 9.40 19.72 19.59
CA GLU A 301 9.30 18.25 19.50
C GLU A 301 8.63 17.63 20.74
N ASP A 302 8.74 18.29 21.90
CA ASP A 302 8.14 17.83 23.17
C ASP A 302 6.64 18.14 23.29
N LEU A 303 6.05 18.88 22.33
CA LEU A 303 4.62 19.16 22.36
C LEU A 303 3.84 17.88 22.05
N ASP A 304 2.92 17.48 22.92
CA ASP A 304 2.18 16.21 22.74
C ASP A 304 1.20 16.23 21.55
N TYR A 305 0.55 17.37 21.31
CA TYR A 305 -0.54 17.48 20.33
C TYR A 305 -0.49 18.79 19.55
N ILE A 306 -0.81 18.69 18.26
CA ILE A 306 -1.14 19.82 17.40
C ILE A 306 -2.66 19.91 17.24
N SER A 307 -3.20 21.10 17.04
CA SER A 307 -4.64 21.29 16.85
C SER A 307 -4.98 22.41 15.87
N TRP A 308 -6.20 22.36 15.36
CA TRP A 308 -6.78 23.38 14.49
C TRP A 308 -8.23 23.65 14.88
N ARG A 309 -8.78 24.77 14.40
CA ARG A 309 -10.15 25.17 14.68
C ARG A 309 -11.13 24.23 14.00
N TYR A 310 -12.15 23.81 14.75
CA TYR A 310 -13.25 23.02 14.22
C TYR A 310 -14.09 23.81 13.22
N ASP A 311 -14.30 23.23 12.05
CA ASP A 311 -15.25 23.71 11.05
C ASP A 311 -16.43 22.72 10.93
N PRO A 312 -17.68 23.13 11.24
CA PRO A 312 -18.83 22.23 11.19
C PRO A 312 -19.15 21.71 9.78
N ASN A 313 -18.68 22.37 8.73
CA ASN A 313 -18.92 21.98 7.34
C ASN A 313 -17.96 20.90 6.86
N TYR A 314 -16.82 20.70 7.56
CA TYR A 314 -15.77 19.76 7.15
C TYR A 314 -15.44 18.80 8.29
N ARG A 315 -15.67 17.51 8.04
CA ARG A 315 -15.46 16.44 9.02
C ARG A 315 -14.18 15.65 8.81
N ASN A 316 -13.49 15.86 7.70
CA ASN A 316 -12.27 15.14 7.35
C ASN A 316 -11.15 16.14 7.11
N TYR A 317 -10.01 15.87 7.73
CA TYR A 317 -8.77 16.61 7.57
C TYR A 317 -7.69 15.63 7.14
N ILE A 318 -6.82 16.07 6.23
CA ILE A 318 -5.59 15.34 5.96
C ILE A 318 -4.40 16.13 6.46
N ILE A 319 -3.39 15.38 6.87
CA ILE A 319 -2.10 15.93 7.25
C ILE A 319 -1.10 15.50 6.19
N GLU A 320 -0.37 16.46 5.66
CA GLU A 320 0.64 16.25 4.63
C GLU A 320 2.02 16.60 5.18
N ARG A 321 3.02 15.83 4.77
CA ARG A 321 4.43 16.16 5.00
C ARG A 321 5.20 16.13 3.69
N TYR A 322 6.36 16.77 3.69
CA TYR A 322 7.29 16.65 2.60
C TYR A 322 8.11 15.35 2.67
N ASP A 323 8.30 14.70 1.54
CA ASP A 323 9.14 13.53 1.32
C ASP A 323 10.08 13.81 0.14
N GLU A 324 11.37 13.46 0.26
CA GLU A 324 12.37 13.79 -0.76
C GLU A 324 12.15 13.07 -2.09
N ILE A 325 11.46 11.91 -2.10
CA ILE A 325 11.20 11.11 -3.31
C ILE A 325 9.83 11.45 -3.88
N PHE A 326 8.81 11.54 -3.03
CA PHE A 326 7.42 11.67 -3.45
C PHE A 326 6.85 13.10 -3.36
N GLY A 327 7.65 14.07 -2.91
CA GLY A 327 7.19 15.44 -2.69
C GLY A 327 6.23 15.54 -1.52
N TRP A 328 5.26 16.45 -1.59
CA TRP A 328 4.22 16.58 -0.56
C TRP A 328 3.23 15.42 -0.63
N LYS A 329 3.14 14.63 0.45
CA LYS A 329 2.24 13.48 0.51
C LYS A 329 1.38 13.46 1.77
N LYS A 330 0.16 12.96 1.63
CA LYS A 330 -0.74 12.63 2.74
C LYS A 330 -0.09 11.55 3.62
N VAL A 331 -0.11 11.78 4.94
CA VAL A 331 0.39 10.82 5.95
C VAL A 331 -0.67 10.40 6.97
N PHE A 332 -1.64 11.27 7.25
CA PHE A 332 -2.73 10.96 8.16
C PHE A 332 -4.05 11.48 7.59
N GLU A 333 -5.14 10.82 8.00
CA GLU A 333 -6.51 11.28 7.79
C GLU A 333 -7.24 11.26 9.13
N GLU A 334 -7.68 12.45 9.56
CA GLU A 334 -8.28 12.65 10.86
C GLU A 334 -9.71 13.16 10.71
N LYS A 335 -10.60 12.63 11.57
CA LYS A 335 -12.00 13.11 11.69
C LYS A 335 -12.19 14.11 12.83
N ASN A 336 -11.15 14.30 13.62
CA ASN A 336 -11.08 15.22 14.75
C ASN A 336 -10.27 16.47 14.35
N THR A 337 -10.00 17.35 15.30
CA THR A 337 -9.26 18.61 15.06
C THR A 337 -7.93 18.68 15.78
N PHE A 338 -7.35 17.52 16.11
CA PHE A 338 -6.07 17.43 16.78
C PHE A 338 -5.35 16.14 16.41
N LEU A 339 -4.02 16.17 16.36
CA LEU A 339 -3.20 15.01 16.07
C LEU A 339 -2.09 14.93 17.12
N LYS A 340 -1.74 13.72 17.56
CA LYS A 340 -0.53 13.54 18.37
C LYS A 340 0.67 13.98 17.53
N ASN A 341 1.53 14.83 18.09
CA ASN A 341 2.63 15.43 17.35
C ASN A 341 3.48 14.34 16.66
N PRO A 342 3.53 14.33 15.31
CA PRO A 342 4.25 13.29 14.59
C PRO A 342 5.75 13.58 14.47
N ASN A 343 6.23 14.73 14.99
CA ASN A 343 7.62 15.16 14.92
C ASN A 343 8.18 15.19 13.50
N TYR A 344 7.40 15.74 12.57
CA TYR A 344 7.86 16.07 11.22
C TYR A 344 8.30 17.53 11.16
N ASP A 345 9.36 17.83 10.41
CA ASP A 345 9.92 19.18 10.24
C ASP A 345 8.87 20.23 9.87
N ILE A 346 8.06 19.93 8.85
CA ILE A 346 7.01 20.81 8.35
C ILE A 346 5.82 19.97 7.94
N ILE A 347 4.64 20.36 8.40
CA ILE A 347 3.37 19.75 8.01
C ILE A 347 2.33 20.81 7.60
N PHE A 348 1.41 20.37 6.75
CA PHE A 348 0.18 21.10 6.44
C PHE A 348 -1.03 20.29 6.86
N VAL A 349 -2.08 21.00 7.28
CA VAL A 349 -3.42 20.44 7.42
C VAL A 349 -4.25 20.93 6.25
N ARG A 350 -5.08 20.06 5.65
CA ARG A 350 -6.06 20.44 4.61
C ARG A 350 -7.43 19.88 4.97
N LYS A 351 -8.47 20.69 4.76
CA LYS A 351 -9.86 20.19 4.75
C LYS A 351 -10.07 19.37 3.48
N VAL A 352 -10.83 18.29 3.60
CA VAL A 352 -11.20 17.45 2.45
C VAL A 352 -12.71 17.32 2.37
N THR A 353 -13.26 17.48 1.18
CA THR A 353 -14.68 17.22 0.94
C THR A 353 -14.98 15.72 1.03
N LYS A 354 -16.25 15.36 1.14
CA LYS A 354 -16.66 13.95 1.07
C LYS A 354 -16.35 13.31 -0.29
N ASN A 355 -16.18 14.13 -1.33
CA ASN A 355 -15.94 13.72 -2.71
C ASN A 355 -14.45 13.75 -3.10
N GLY A 356 -13.55 14.06 -2.15
CA GLY A 356 -12.10 13.97 -2.37
C GLY A 356 -11.41 15.24 -2.87
N THR A 357 -12.09 16.39 -2.91
CA THR A 357 -11.42 17.68 -3.17
C THR A 357 -10.63 18.09 -1.94
N TYR A 358 -9.32 18.24 -2.09
CA TYR A 358 -8.44 18.81 -1.09
C TYR A 358 -8.50 20.34 -1.13
N GLY A 359 -8.70 20.97 0.03
CA GLY A 359 -8.77 22.43 0.16
C GLY A 359 -7.44 23.15 0.08
N LEU A 360 -7.47 24.45 0.36
CA LEU A 360 -6.26 25.25 0.58
C LEU A 360 -5.47 24.70 1.78
N PRO A 361 -4.12 24.55 1.68
CA PRO A 361 -3.27 24.25 2.81
C PRO A 361 -3.40 25.28 3.93
N SER A 362 -3.31 24.81 5.19
CA SER A 362 -3.18 25.66 6.38
C SER A 362 -1.93 26.56 6.31
N ASP A 363 -1.77 27.45 7.28
CA ASP A 363 -0.42 27.92 7.62
C ASP A 363 0.47 26.69 7.95
N PRO A 364 1.76 26.67 7.55
CA PRO A 364 2.66 25.57 7.90
C PRO A 364 2.86 25.47 9.42
N ILE A 365 2.83 24.25 9.95
CA ILE A 365 3.29 23.94 11.31
C ILE A 365 4.72 23.43 11.20
N ILE A 366 5.64 24.08 11.89
CA ILE A 366 7.07 23.79 11.86
C ILE A 366 7.49 23.28 13.23
N THR A 367 8.15 22.13 13.23
CA THR A 367 8.72 21.53 14.44
C THR A 367 10.18 21.98 14.56
N LEU A 368 10.55 22.50 15.73
CA LEU A 368 11.90 22.98 16.04
C LEU A 368 12.58 22.00 17.00
N SER A 369 13.68 21.40 16.55
CA SER A 369 14.43 20.36 17.26
C SER A 369 15.68 20.90 17.98
N GLU A 370 16.21 22.04 17.54
CA GLU A 370 17.49 22.59 17.98
C GLU A 370 17.33 24.02 18.49
N ALA A 371 18.12 24.38 19.51
CA ALA A 371 18.15 25.73 20.05
C ALA A 371 18.66 26.75 19.02
N PHE A 372 18.05 27.93 19.01
CA PHE A 372 18.48 29.04 18.18
C PHE A 372 19.55 29.89 18.88
N VAL A 373 20.56 30.31 18.11
CA VAL A 373 21.55 31.26 18.61
C VAL A 373 21.19 32.66 18.12
N PRO A 374 21.00 33.65 19.02
CA PRO A 374 20.74 35.02 18.62
C PRO A 374 21.94 35.61 17.87
N TYR A 375 21.68 36.23 16.74
CA TYR A 375 22.69 36.93 15.96
C TYR A 375 22.90 38.34 16.49
N ALA A 376 24.14 38.65 16.86
CA ALA A 376 24.49 39.94 17.49
C ALA A 376 25.21 40.91 16.53
N SER A 377 25.54 40.48 15.31
CA SER A 377 26.23 41.30 14.31
C SER A 377 25.24 41.93 13.34
N GLY A 378 25.44 43.20 12.99
CA GLY A 378 24.66 43.86 11.94
C GLY A 378 24.96 43.36 10.52
N THR A 379 26.04 42.59 10.31
CA THR A 379 26.36 41.98 9.00
C THR A 379 26.29 40.47 9.10
N ILE A 380 25.44 39.85 8.28
CA ILE A 380 25.27 38.40 8.17
C ILE A 380 26.26 37.88 7.12
N SER A 381 27.31 37.21 7.59
CA SER A 381 28.37 36.68 6.73
C SER A 381 28.29 35.17 6.49
N LYS A 382 27.66 34.41 7.40
CA LYS A 382 27.52 32.95 7.31
C LYS A 382 26.41 32.46 8.25
N ILE A 383 25.79 31.35 7.88
CA ILE A 383 24.83 30.59 8.71
C ILE A 383 25.38 29.18 8.86
N ASP A 384 25.94 28.85 10.03
CA ASP A 384 26.50 27.52 10.34
C ASP A 384 25.77 26.80 11.48
N LYS A 385 24.75 27.45 12.03
CA LYS A 385 23.87 26.97 13.10
C LYS A 385 22.49 27.59 12.92
N ASN A 386 21.50 27.10 13.65
CA ASN A 386 20.19 27.74 13.68
C ASN A 386 20.32 29.15 14.24
N LEU A 387 19.96 30.11 13.40
CA LEU A 387 20.22 31.51 13.65
C LEU A 387 18.90 32.22 13.91
N PHE A 388 18.82 32.95 15.01
CA PHE A 388 17.70 33.84 15.29
C PHE A 388 18.16 35.30 15.12
N LEU A 389 17.47 36.05 14.27
CA LEU A 389 17.66 37.49 14.13
C LEU A 389 16.64 38.20 15.02
N PRO A 390 17.02 38.60 16.25
CA PRO A 390 16.13 39.39 17.10
C PRO A 390 15.89 40.77 16.49
N GLN A 391 14.77 41.39 16.84
CA GLN A 391 14.47 42.75 16.41
C GLN A 391 15.56 43.73 16.89
N ILE A 392 16.16 44.45 15.93
CA ILE A 392 17.16 45.49 16.20
C ILE A 392 16.81 46.79 15.45
N ASN A 393 17.32 47.92 15.96
CA ASN A 393 17.03 49.26 15.41
C ASN A 393 17.86 49.62 14.15
N THR A 394 18.64 48.69 13.62
CA THR A 394 19.50 48.91 12.44
C THR A 394 19.33 47.75 11.47
N PRO A 395 19.41 47.97 10.15
CA PRO A 395 19.30 46.87 9.20
C PRO A 395 20.38 45.81 9.41
N PHE A 396 19.99 44.54 9.35
CA PHE A 396 20.91 43.45 9.06
C PHE A 396 21.39 43.57 7.60
N VAL A 397 22.66 43.32 7.37
CA VAL A 397 23.30 43.52 6.07
C VAL A 397 23.82 42.19 5.52
N ILE A 398 23.43 41.88 4.29
CA ILE A 398 23.99 40.77 3.49
C ILE A 398 24.78 41.41 2.35
N SER A 399 26.11 41.41 2.47
CA SER A 399 27.02 42.09 1.55
C SER A 399 27.67 41.17 0.50
N SER A 400 27.47 39.87 0.63
CA SER A 400 27.91 38.82 -0.29
C SER A 400 26.92 37.68 -0.25
N ASP A 401 27.03 36.75 -1.20
CA ASP A 401 26.19 35.56 -1.20
C ASP A 401 26.32 34.78 0.10
N ILE A 402 25.18 34.34 0.64
CA ILE A 402 25.13 33.51 1.84
C ILE A 402 24.32 32.25 1.57
N LEU A 403 24.70 31.16 2.23
CA LEU A 403 24.01 29.88 2.20
C LEU A 403 23.30 29.66 3.54
N ILE A 404 22.04 29.26 3.49
CA ILE A 404 21.31 28.59 4.58
C ILE A 404 21.43 27.07 4.32
N PRO A 405 22.34 26.36 4.99
CA PRO A 405 22.61 24.94 4.70
C PRO A 405 21.41 24.04 4.99
N LYS A 406 21.41 22.83 4.41
CA LYS A 406 20.46 21.76 4.80
C LYS A 406 20.44 21.59 6.33
N GLU A 407 19.26 21.33 6.89
CA GLU A 407 19.02 21.17 8.35
C GLU A 407 19.24 22.43 9.20
N LYS A 408 19.56 23.57 8.59
CA LYS A 408 19.69 24.85 9.31
C LYS A 408 18.54 25.80 9.02
N THR A 409 18.16 26.53 10.05
CA THR A 409 17.06 27.50 10.01
C THR A 409 17.57 28.90 10.28
N LEU A 410 17.25 29.82 9.37
CA LEU A 410 17.31 31.25 9.60
C LEU A 410 15.93 31.73 10.05
N LEU A 411 15.80 32.05 11.33
CA LEU A 411 14.60 32.57 11.95
C LEU A 411 14.73 34.08 12.12
N VAL A 412 13.80 34.86 11.58
CA VAL A 412 13.82 36.33 11.65
C VAL A 412 12.58 36.82 12.39
N GLU A 413 12.78 37.51 13.50
CA GLU A 413 11.69 38.16 14.22
C GLU A 413 11.03 39.25 13.35
N SER A 414 9.72 39.45 13.48
CA SER A 414 9.00 40.47 12.72
C SER A 414 9.48 41.88 13.08
N GLY A 415 9.35 42.82 12.14
CA GLY A 415 9.76 44.22 12.31
C GLY A 415 11.26 44.49 12.07
N ASN A 416 12.01 43.50 11.59
CA ASN A 416 13.40 43.67 11.21
C ASN A 416 13.57 44.28 9.82
N GLU A 417 14.70 44.96 9.60
CA GLU A 417 15.14 45.38 8.28
C GLU A 417 16.34 44.51 7.83
N ILE A 418 16.28 43.92 6.65
CA ILE A 418 17.38 43.15 6.04
C ILE A 418 17.71 43.76 4.67
N ARG A 419 18.94 44.23 4.51
CA ARG A 419 19.42 44.85 3.28
C ARG A 419 20.38 43.94 2.52
N LEU A 420 20.04 43.63 1.28
CA LEU A 420 20.92 42.93 0.32
C LEU A 420 21.67 43.99 -0.51
N TYR A 421 23.00 43.88 -0.55
CA TYR A 421 23.84 44.79 -1.36
C TYR A 421 24.37 44.11 -2.61
N ASN A 422 24.58 44.91 -3.66
CA ASN A 422 25.35 44.53 -4.85
C ASN A 422 24.89 43.23 -5.55
N GLY A 423 23.58 42.93 -5.55
CA GLY A 423 23.08 41.70 -6.16
C GLY A 423 23.34 40.44 -5.35
N ALA A 424 23.62 40.55 -4.04
CA ALA A 424 23.86 39.40 -3.17
C ALA A 424 22.68 38.41 -3.20
N ALA A 425 23.01 37.12 -3.20
CA ALA A 425 22.05 36.03 -3.18
C ALA A 425 21.98 35.34 -1.81
N VAL A 426 20.77 35.02 -1.36
CA VAL A 426 20.52 34.12 -0.23
C VAL A 426 20.14 32.77 -0.80
N LEU A 427 21.07 31.81 -0.78
CA LEU A 427 20.85 30.44 -1.22
C LEU A 427 20.19 29.64 -0.10
N VAL A 428 19.04 29.03 -0.37
CA VAL A 428 18.22 28.34 0.63
C VAL A 428 18.19 26.83 0.38
N GLU A 429 18.99 26.07 1.13
CA GLU A 429 18.93 24.60 1.20
C GLU A 429 18.18 24.12 2.46
N GLY A 430 18.26 24.88 3.55
CA GLY A 430 17.52 24.68 4.79
C GLY A 430 16.19 25.44 4.80
N VAL A 431 15.92 26.16 5.90
CA VAL A 431 14.67 26.92 6.10
C VAL A 431 14.98 28.40 6.34
N MET A 432 14.32 29.27 5.58
CA MET A 432 14.22 30.70 5.89
C MET A 432 12.82 30.99 6.40
N PHE A 433 12.69 31.41 7.66
CA PHE A 433 11.41 31.70 8.30
C PHE A 433 11.37 33.15 8.81
N LEU A 434 10.53 33.98 8.19
CA LEU A 434 10.24 35.34 8.64
C LEU A 434 8.96 35.29 9.47
N MET A 435 9.10 35.56 10.77
CA MET A 435 8.04 35.35 11.75
C MET A 435 6.87 36.31 11.53
N PRO A 436 5.63 35.87 11.83
CA PRO A 436 4.48 36.76 11.85
C PRO A 436 4.58 37.75 13.02
N GLY A 437 4.05 38.96 12.84
CA GLY A 437 3.99 39.96 13.89
C GLY A 437 3.30 41.26 13.45
N ILE A 438 3.25 42.23 14.37
CA ILE A 438 2.53 43.49 14.17
C ILE A 438 3.23 44.36 13.12
N ASP A 439 4.55 44.45 13.22
CA ASP A 439 5.38 45.24 12.32
C ASP A 439 5.91 44.35 11.20
N LYS A 440 5.81 44.83 9.95
CA LYS A 440 6.32 44.06 8.83
C LYS A 440 7.85 44.01 8.83
N THR A 441 8.40 42.83 8.57
CA THR A 441 9.82 42.70 8.21
C THR A 441 10.03 43.33 6.84
N ARG A 442 11.12 44.07 6.65
CA ARG A 442 11.45 44.68 5.37
C ARG A 442 12.72 44.05 4.80
N ILE A 443 12.62 43.42 3.64
CA ILE A 443 13.77 42.88 2.90
C ILE A 443 13.95 43.69 1.63
N PHE A 444 15.07 44.38 1.49
CA PHE A 444 15.24 45.37 0.44
C PHE A 444 16.66 45.45 -0.11
N GLY A 445 16.77 46.02 -1.32
CA GLY A 445 18.02 46.16 -2.06
C GLY A 445 18.04 45.24 -3.28
N GLU A 446 18.92 45.52 -4.25
CA GLU A 446 19.08 44.66 -5.42
C GLU A 446 19.65 43.31 -4.96
N GLY A 447 18.80 42.29 -4.86
CA GLY A 447 19.19 40.98 -4.35
C GLY A 447 18.22 39.86 -4.74
N GLU A 448 18.63 38.64 -4.43
CA GLU A 448 17.92 37.42 -4.85
C GLU A 448 17.84 36.42 -3.70
N ILE A 449 16.69 35.76 -3.56
CA ILE A 449 16.49 34.60 -2.69
C ILE A 449 16.38 33.39 -3.62
N VAL A 450 17.44 32.58 -3.65
CA VAL A 450 17.57 31.43 -4.55
C VAL A 450 17.23 30.15 -3.80
N LEU A 451 16.12 29.51 -4.14
CA LEU A 451 15.80 28.20 -3.60
C LEU A 451 16.72 27.14 -4.22
N ASN A 452 17.35 26.34 -3.36
CA ASN A 452 18.18 25.19 -3.73
C ASN A 452 17.75 23.92 -2.97
N GLY A 453 16.49 23.53 -3.13
CA GLY A 453 15.88 22.41 -2.41
C GLY A 453 15.46 22.74 -0.98
N GLY A 454 15.55 24.00 -0.56
CA GLY A 454 15.08 24.46 0.76
C GLY A 454 13.65 24.99 0.76
N THR A 455 13.31 25.64 1.87
CA THR A 455 11.97 26.18 2.17
C THR A 455 12.07 27.66 2.54
N VAL A 456 11.20 28.49 1.97
CA VAL A 456 11.01 29.88 2.37
C VAL A 456 9.60 30.07 2.89
N ILE A 457 9.47 30.59 4.10
CA ILE A 457 8.20 30.93 4.74
C ILE A 457 8.30 32.37 5.22
N ALA A 458 7.47 33.24 4.66
CA ALA A 458 7.46 34.66 4.94
C ALA A 458 6.06 35.10 5.39
N TYR A 459 5.97 35.58 6.63
CA TYR A 459 4.80 36.29 7.12
C TYR A 459 5.13 37.77 7.22
N ASP A 460 4.11 38.61 7.05
CA ASP A 460 4.17 40.04 7.39
C ASP A 460 5.46 40.69 6.86
N THR A 461 5.76 40.52 5.56
CA THR A 461 7.03 40.98 4.99
C THR A 461 6.82 41.87 3.76
N ASP A 462 7.56 42.97 3.69
CA ASP A 462 7.65 43.80 2.49
C ASP A 462 8.99 43.53 1.78
N PHE A 463 8.89 43.04 0.54
CA PHE A 463 10.00 42.77 -0.35
C PHE A 463 10.12 43.91 -1.38
N GLU A 464 11.26 44.59 -1.35
CA GLU A 464 11.57 45.70 -2.25
C GLU A 464 12.77 45.36 -3.13
N ASN A 465 12.52 45.19 -4.43
CA ASN A 465 13.53 44.81 -5.42
C ASN A 465 14.19 43.44 -5.17
N ILE A 466 13.43 42.46 -4.67
CA ILE A 466 13.90 41.11 -4.36
C ILE A 466 13.31 40.09 -5.33
N LYS A 467 14.18 39.26 -5.93
CA LYS A 467 13.76 38.16 -6.81
C LYS A 467 13.79 36.83 -6.08
N PHE A 468 12.78 36.01 -6.26
CA PHE A 468 12.77 34.61 -5.84
C PHE A 468 13.00 33.72 -7.05
N THR A 469 14.03 32.89 -7.01
CA THR A 469 14.36 31.98 -8.14
C THR A 469 14.77 30.59 -7.69
N GLY A 470 15.04 29.70 -8.64
CA GLY A 470 15.56 28.35 -8.36
C GLY A 470 14.47 27.30 -8.20
N LYS A 471 14.77 26.28 -7.39
CA LYS A 471 13.96 25.07 -7.15
C LYS A 471 13.87 24.79 -5.65
N GLY A 472 12.71 24.43 -5.12
CA GLY A 472 12.55 24.28 -3.66
C GLY A 472 11.42 23.37 -3.23
N LYS A 473 11.34 23.11 -1.93
CA LYS A 473 10.26 22.31 -1.33
C LYS A 473 8.99 23.14 -1.15
N LEU A 474 9.15 24.39 -0.73
CA LEU A 474 8.06 25.28 -0.38
C LEU A 474 8.44 26.75 -0.52
N ILE A 475 7.54 27.53 -1.11
CA ILE A 475 7.43 28.98 -0.89
C ILE A 475 6.08 29.24 -0.24
N PHE A 476 6.07 29.78 0.97
CA PHE A 476 4.86 30.20 1.65
C PHE A 476 4.98 31.69 1.95
N ILE A 477 4.10 32.52 1.39
CA ILE A 477 4.10 33.97 1.60
C ILE A 477 2.70 34.37 2.07
N LYS A 478 2.61 35.00 3.24
CA LYS A 478 1.34 35.46 3.81
C LYS A 478 1.41 36.91 4.28
N ASN A 479 0.34 37.66 4.04
CA ASN A 479 0.21 39.07 4.44
C ASN A 479 1.43 39.94 4.05
N SER A 480 1.94 39.72 2.84
CA SER A 480 3.22 40.29 2.40
C SER A 480 3.06 41.07 1.10
N THR A 481 4.01 41.99 0.85
CA THR A 481 4.02 42.81 -0.36
C THR A 481 5.28 42.54 -1.15
N LEU A 482 5.16 42.24 -2.45
CA LEU A 482 6.27 42.26 -3.39
C LEU A 482 6.06 43.46 -4.30
N ASP A 483 6.99 44.42 -4.24
CA ASP A 483 6.91 45.64 -5.03
C ASP A 483 7.02 45.37 -6.55
N LYS A 484 6.90 46.44 -7.35
CA LYS A 484 6.97 46.35 -8.82
C LYS A 484 8.32 45.89 -9.40
N TYR A 485 9.35 45.75 -8.56
CA TYR A 485 10.68 45.28 -8.97
C TYR A 485 10.99 43.88 -8.42
N SER A 486 10.23 43.42 -7.43
CA SER A 486 10.31 42.08 -6.88
C SER A 486 9.53 41.09 -7.74
N SER A 487 10.00 39.85 -7.90
CA SER A 487 9.30 38.83 -8.69
C SER A 487 9.54 37.42 -8.17
N ILE A 488 8.71 36.48 -8.59
CA ILE A 488 8.90 35.04 -8.34
C ILE A 488 9.06 34.36 -9.69
N ASP A 489 10.18 33.67 -9.94
CA ASP A 489 10.46 32.91 -11.15
C ASP A 489 11.10 31.57 -10.81
N THR A 490 10.27 30.54 -10.62
CA THR A 490 10.71 29.25 -10.07
C THR A 490 10.51 28.11 -11.05
N LYS A 491 11.40 27.11 -10.96
CA LYS A 491 11.38 25.89 -11.75
C LYS A 491 11.54 24.68 -10.84
N ASN A 492 10.58 23.76 -10.83
CA ASN A 492 10.58 22.59 -9.94
C ASN A 492 10.53 23.00 -8.46
N THR A 493 9.68 23.97 -8.12
CA THR A 493 9.32 24.22 -6.73
C THR A 493 8.03 23.47 -6.42
N GLU A 494 8.11 22.51 -5.51
CA GLU A 494 7.06 21.52 -5.28
C GLU A 494 5.74 22.18 -4.87
N ARG A 495 5.77 23.11 -3.91
CA ARG A 495 4.58 23.81 -3.44
C ARG A 495 4.80 25.31 -3.29
N ILE A 496 3.83 26.10 -3.75
CA ILE A 496 3.79 27.56 -3.55
C ILE A 496 2.43 27.95 -2.97
N CYS A 497 2.43 28.70 -1.86
CA CYS A 497 1.25 29.26 -1.23
C CYS A 497 1.40 30.79 -1.11
N LEU A 498 0.49 31.57 -1.70
CA LEU A 498 0.46 33.03 -1.59
C LEU A 498 -0.89 33.47 -1.00
N TYR A 499 -0.89 33.90 0.25
CA TYR A 499 -2.10 34.23 1.00
C TYR A 499 -2.10 35.70 1.45
N ASP A 500 -3.26 36.37 1.38
CA ASP A 500 -3.43 37.73 1.90
C ASP A 500 -2.40 38.75 1.38
N SER A 501 -1.83 38.54 0.19
CA SER A 501 -0.63 39.23 -0.27
C SER A 501 -0.88 40.13 -1.48
N SER A 502 0.07 41.01 -1.79
CA SER A 502 0.01 41.87 -2.99
C SER A 502 1.34 41.80 -3.75
N LEU A 503 1.31 41.27 -4.97
CA LEU A 503 2.48 41.11 -5.82
C LEU A 503 2.31 41.96 -7.09
N PHE A 504 3.11 43.02 -7.20
CA PHE A 504 2.95 44.06 -8.23
C PHE A 504 3.75 43.83 -9.52
N ASN A 505 4.40 42.68 -9.63
CA ASN A 505 5.15 42.23 -10.81
C ASN A 505 4.71 40.80 -11.19
N TYR A 506 5.54 40.06 -11.93
CA TYR A 506 5.20 38.71 -12.37
C TYR A 506 5.52 37.61 -11.33
N VAL A 507 4.67 36.58 -11.33
CA VAL A 507 4.87 35.28 -10.70
C VAL A 507 4.89 34.21 -11.78
N LYS A 508 6.04 33.58 -12.00
CA LYS A 508 6.21 32.52 -12.99
C LYS A 508 6.59 31.22 -12.29
N ILE A 509 5.78 30.19 -12.53
CA ILE A 509 5.91 28.89 -11.89
C ILE A 509 5.93 27.83 -12.98
N THR A 510 7.04 27.10 -13.08
CA THR A 510 7.20 25.98 -14.02
C THR A 510 7.47 24.70 -13.24
N ASN A 511 6.72 23.63 -13.54
CA ASN A 511 6.81 22.33 -12.86
C ASN A 511 6.57 22.46 -11.34
N SER A 512 5.32 22.37 -10.92
CA SER A 512 4.96 22.42 -9.50
C SER A 512 3.87 21.40 -9.19
N SER A 513 3.95 20.77 -8.02
CA SER A 513 2.91 19.83 -7.58
C SER A 513 1.67 20.58 -7.07
N GLY A 514 1.82 21.81 -6.57
CA GLY A 514 0.71 22.57 -5.97
C GLY A 514 0.94 24.08 -5.91
N VAL A 515 -0.01 24.86 -6.43
CA VAL A 515 -0.03 26.33 -6.30
C VAL A 515 -1.35 26.79 -5.67
N TYR A 516 -1.27 27.43 -4.51
CA TYR A 516 -2.42 27.81 -3.70
C TYR A 516 -2.43 29.32 -3.46
N ILE A 517 -3.49 29.99 -3.91
CA ILE A 517 -3.61 31.45 -3.85
C ILE A 517 -4.93 31.79 -3.15
N ASP A 518 -4.88 32.60 -2.10
CA ASP A 518 -6.06 33.03 -1.36
C ASP A 518 -5.95 34.52 -1.03
N ASN A 519 -7.04 35.26 -1.24
CA ASN A 519 -7.16 36.69 -0.91
C ASN A 519 -5.95 37.54 -1.36
N THR A 520 -5.45 37.29 -2.57
CA THR A 520 -4.18 37.87 -3.04
C THR A 520 -4.38 38.69 -4.32
N TYR A 521 -3.69 39.82 -4.41
CA TYR A 521 -3.56 40.59 -5.65
C TYR A 521 -2.32 40.13 -6.43
N LEU A 522 -2.49 39.76 -7.70
CA LEU A 522 -1.42 39.36 -8.60
C LEU A 522 -1.45 40.23 -9.86
N LYS A 523 -0.36 40.95 -10.13
CA LYS A 523 -0.22 41.69 -11.38
C LYS A 523 -0.15 40.76 -12.60
N GLU A 524 0.65 39.72 -12.49
CA GLU A 524 0.73 38.67 -13.51
C GLU A 524 1.10 37.35 -12.83
N ILE A 525 0.44 36.27 -13.24
CA ILE A 525 0.84 34.90 -12.89
C ILE A 525 0.85 34.01 -14.12
N SER A 526 1.90 33.21 -14.26
CA SER A 526 2.07 32.22 -15.31
C SER A 526 2.33 30.84 -14.70
N LEU A 527 1.45 29.89 -15.00
CA LEU A 527 1.54 28.49 -14.62
C LEU A 527 1.90 27.64 -15.84
N ASN A 528 2.93 26.81 -15.70
CA ASN A 528 3.34 25.84 -16.71
C ASN A 528 3.61 24.49 -16.04
N ASN A 529 2.89 23.45 -16.46
CA ASN A 529 2.98 22.10 -15.92
C ASN A 529 2.79 22.07 -14.39
N VAL A 530 1.61 22.53 -13.94
CA VAL A 530 1.23 22.56 -12.52
C VAL A 530 0.14 21.52 -12.25
N ALA A 531 0.46 20.52 -11.42
CA ALA A 531 -0.41 19.37 -11.20
C ALA A 531 -1.73 19.75 -10.49
N GLU A 532 -1.69 20.68 -9.55
CA GLU A 532 -2.86 21.18 -8.83
C GLU A 532 -2.71 22.68 -8.57
N SER A 533 -3.76 23.46 -8.86
CA SER A 533 -3.79 24.86 -8.45
C SER A 533 -5.17 25.35 -8.04
N LEU A 534 -5.24 26.08 -6.93
CA LEU A 534 -6.47 26.60 -6.35
C LEU A 534 -6.32 28.10 -6.11
N PHE A 535 -7.27 28.87 -6.63
CA PHE A 535 -7.34 30.32 -6.45
C PHE A 535 -8.68 30.66 -5.79
N LYS A 536 -8.64 31.42 -4.71
CA LYS A 536 -9.85 31.85 -4.00
C LYS A 536 -9.77 33.33 -3.68
N ASN A 537 -10.89 34.05 -3.81
CA ASN A 537 -11.04 35.45 -3.41
C ASN A 537 -9.94 36.40 -3.93
N SER A 538 -9.35 36.12 -5.10
CA SER A 538 -8.13 36.79 -5.55
C SER A 538 -8.39 37.71 -6.74
N THR A 539 -7.57 38.74 -6.90
CA THR A 539 -7.64 39.67 -8.05
C THR A 539 -6.39 39.50 -8.91
N ILE A 540 -6.58 39.15 -10.18
CA ILE A 540 -5.50 38.84 -11.11
C ILE A 540 -5.63 39.69 -12.37
N ASP A 541 -4.62 40.50 -12.65
CA ASP A 541 -4.59 41.36 -13.83
C ASP A 541 -4.32 40.53 -15.11
N LEU A 542 -3.37 39.59 -15.03
CA LEU A 542 -3.03 38.68 -16.12
C LEU A 542 -2.79 37.26 -15.58
N PHE A 543 -3.63 36.31 -16.00
CA PHE A 543 -3.46 34.90 -15.73
C PHE A 543 -3.07 34.16 -17.02
N ASN A 544 -1.92 33.49 -17.00
CA ASN A 544 -1.48 32.61 -18.08
C ASN A 544 -1.39 31.17 -17.54
N SER A 545 -1.98 30.22 -18.25
CA SER A 545 -1.86 28.79 -17.94
C SER A 545 -1.47 28.02 -19.19
N SER A 546 -0.55 27.07 -19.05
CA SER A 546 0.00 26.29 -20.16
C SER A 546 0.33 24.87 -19.73
N ILE A 547 0.25 23.94 -20.68
CA ILE A 547 0.74 22.55 -20.63
C ILE A 547 0.37 21.81 -19.33
N ASN A 548 -0.66 20.96 -19.37
CA ASN A 548 -1.05 20.06 -18.27
C ASN A 548 -1.29 20.75 -16.92
N SER A 549 -1.59 22.05 -16.93
CA SER A 549 -1.91 22.78 -15.71
C SER A 549 -3.39 22.57 -15.35
N ARG A 550 -3.66 22.17 -14.12
CA ARG A 550 -5.03 21.96 -13.59
C ARG A 550 -5.34 23.05 -12.58
N THR A 551 -6.33 23.90 -12.88
CA THR A 551 -6.64 25.07 -12.07
C THR A 551 -8.11 25.17 -11.72
N ILE A 552 -8.38 25.53 -10.47
CA ILE A 552 -9.72 25.84 -9.98
C ILE A 552 -9.70 27.23 -9.41
N MET A 553 -10.70 28.04 -9.78
CA MET A 553 -10.80 29.42 -9.34
C MET A 553 -12.19 29.66 -8.76
N GLU A 554 -12.25 30.16 -7.53
CA GLU A 554 -13.49 30.48 -6.84
C GLU A 554 -13.49 31.96 -6.44
N THR A 555 -14.64 32.63 -6.64
CA THR A 555 -14.91 33.99 -6.16
C THR A 555 -13.81 35.02 -6.47
N SER A 556 -13.10 34.84 -7.59
CA SER A 556 -11.96 35.66 -7.99
C SER A 556 -12.34 36.65 -9.10
N THR A 557 -11.48 37.64 -9.35
CA THR A 557 -11.63 38.56 -10.48
C THR A 557 -10.39 38.50 -11.36
N ILE A 558 -10.59 38.28 -12.65
CA ILE A 558 -9.52 38.10 -13.63
C ILE A 558 -9.75 39.04 -14.80
N LYS A 559 -8.80 39.93 -15.04
CA LYS A 559 -8.92 40.92 -16.12
C LYS A 559 -8.58 40.34 -17.49
N LEU A 560 -7.47 39.62 -17.60
CA LEU A 560 -7.09 38.91 -18.81
C LEU A 560 -6.65 37.48 -18.46
N MET A 561 -7.27 36.51 -19.11
CA MET A 561 -6.96 35.09 -18.96
C MET A 561 -6.51 34.54 -20.31
N ASN A 562 -5.30 33.98 -20.37
CA ASN A 562 -4.80 33.24 -21.51
C ASN A 562 -4.55 31.79 -21.10
N ILE A 563 -5.18 30.87 -21.82
CA ILE A 563 -5.07 29.44 -21.57
C ILE A 563 -4.47 28.85 -22.83
N GLU A 564 -3.25 28.33 -22.75
CA GLU A 564 -2.61 27.59 -23.82
C GLU A 564 -3.13 26.14 -23.84
N THR A 565 -2.64 25.32 -24.76
CA THR A 565 -3.19 23.98 -25.03
C THR A 565 -3.04 23.01 -23.85
N PHE A 566 -3.95 22.02 -23.77
CA PHE A 566 -3.94 20.90 -22.82
C PHE A 566 -4.00 21.28 -21.32
N SER A 567 -4.78 22.29 -20.96
CA SER A 567 -5.00 22.67 -19.56
C SER A 567 -6.44 22.38 -19.12
N PHE A 568 -6.64 22.12 -17.83
CA PHE A 568 -7.96 21.96 -17.22
C PHE A 568 -8.25 23.15 -16.31
N ILE A 569 -9.36 23.84 -16.54
CA ILE A 569 -9.75 25.02 -15.77
C ILE A 569 -11.22 24.94 -15.37
N ASN A 570 -11.47 25.06 -14.07
CA ASN A 570 -12.80 25.11 -13.49
C ASN A 570 -13.02 26.43 -12.73
N ILE A 571 -14.00 27.23 -13.18
CA ILE A 571 -14.30 28.57 -12.70
C ILE A 571 -15.65 28.56 -11.96
N ILE A 572 -15.63 29.01 -10.71
CA ILE A 572 -16.74 29.02 -9.78
C ILE A 572 -16.95 30.47 -9.33
N ASP A 573 -18.10 31.06 -9.64
CA ASP A 573 -18.52 32.39 -9.18
C ASP A 573 -17.43 33.47 -9.39
N THR A 574 -16.63 33.32 -10.44
CA THR A 574 -15.42 34.10 -10.70
C THR A 574 -15.64 34.97 -11.95
N LYS A 575 -15.34 36.26 -11.82
CA LYS A 575 -15.52 37.23 -12.90
C LYS A 575 -14.30 37.24 -13.81
N ILE A 576 -14.48 36.92 -15.08
CA ILE A 576 -13.43 36.99 -16.11
C ILE A 576 -13.80 38.07 -17.13
N GLU A 577 -12.99 39.12 -17.27
CA GLU A 577 -13.29 40.21 -18.20
C GLU A 577 -12.95 39.87 -19.65
N ARG A 578 -11.84 39.15 -19.88
CA ARG A 578 -11.37 38.76 -21.22
C ARG A 578 -10.71 37.37 -21.20
N PRO A 579 -11.39 36.31 -21.64
CA PRO A 579 -10.79 34.99 -21.82
C PRO A 579 -10.27 34.78 -23.25
N ASN A 580 -9.04 34.26 -23.37
CA ASN A 580 -8.45 33.73 -24.60
C ASN A 580 -8.10 32.26 -24.36
N ILE A 581 -8.89 31.35 -24.93
CA ILE A 581 -8.78 29.92 -24.68
C ILE A 581 -8.22 29.23 -25.92
N GLY A 582 -7.06 28.59 -25.77
CA GLY A 582 -6.41 27.78 -26.78
C GLY A 582 -7.12 26.44 -27.00
N GLU A 583 -6.77 25.78 -28.09
CA GLU A 583 -7.38 24.50 -28.49
C GLU A 583 -7.03 23.38 -27.49
N TYR A 584 -7.87 22.33 -27.43
CA TYR A 584 -7.66 21.11 -26.63
C TYR A 584 -7.55 21.32 -25.11
N SER A 585 -8.03 22.44 -24.59
CA SER A 585 -8.15 22.71 -23.15
C SER A 585 -9.60 22.54 -22.69
N ILE A 586 -9.79 22.04 -21.47
CA ILE A 586 -11.10 21.96 -20.82
C ILE A 586 -11.31 23.24 -20.03
N PHE A 587 -12.35 23.99 -20.37
CA PHE A 587 -12.73 25.22 -19.67
C PHE A 587 -14.19 25.11 -19.21
N LEU A 588 -14.37 25.06 -17.89
CA LEU A 588 -15.67 24.99 -17.23
C LEU A 588 -15.90 26.29 -16.48
N GLN A 589 -17.06 26.91 -16.69
CA GLN A 589 -17.44 28.13 -15.98
C GLN A 589 -18.89 28.05 -15.53
N ARG A 590 -19.10 28.20 -14.22
CA ARG A 590 -20.42 28.44 -13.63
C ARG A 590 -20.49 29.80 -12.96
N GLU A 591 -21.64 30.42 -13.07
CA GLU A 591 -21.95 31.76 -12.54
C GLU A 591 -22.56 31.72 -11.13
#